data_AF-A0A1I3V289-F1
#
_entry.id   AF-A0A1I3V289-F1
#
_cell.length_a   1.000
_cell.length_b   1.000
_cell.length_c   1.000
_cell.angle_alpha   90.00
_cell.angle_beta   90.00
_cell.angle_gamma   90.00
#
_symmetry.space_group_name_H-M   'P 1'
#
loop_
_entity.id
_entity.type
_entity.pdbx_description
1 polymer ?
#
loop_
_entity_poly.entity_id
_entity_poly.type
_entity_poly.pdbx_seq_one_letter_code
_entity_poly.pdbx_strand_id
1 'polypeptide(L)'
;MFGYMNLHAIAAARGDGLKPELLALLERRHGIALSSNVVALPLEHQCAGPGPSGAGMTALPAGVLAFPARTNFDKPAKRKI
;
A
#
# COMPACT_ATOMS: atom_id res chain seq x y z
N MET A 1 -8.22 -10.71 -1.69
CA MET A 1 -6.95 -11.08 -1.02
C MET A 1 -6.22 -12.25 -1.69
N PHE A 2 -6.90 -13.09 -2.49
CA PHE A 2 -6.33 -14.26 -3.16
C PHE A 2 -5.15 -14.01 -4.11
N GLY A 3 -5.05 -12.84 -4.74
CA GLY A 3 -3.99 -12.55 -5.72
C GLY A 3 -2.58 -12.62 -5.15
N TYR A 4 -2.36 -12.09 -3.94
CA TYR A 4 -1.02 -12.03 -3.35
C TYR A 4 -0.47 -13.40 -2.94
N MET A 5 -1.34 -14.36 -2.59
CA MET A 5 -0.93 -15.72 -2.23
C MET A 5 -0.47 -16.52 -3.45
N ASN A 6 -1.15 -16.35 -4.57
CA ASN A 6 -0.72 -16.97 -5.83
C ASN A 6 0.61 -16.39 -6.32
N LEU A 7 0.79 -15.07 -6.19
CA LEU A 7 2.06 -14.42 -6.53
C LEU A 7 3.21 -14.87 -5.61
N HIS A 8 2.94 -15.06 -4.31
CA HIS A 8 3.88 -15.66 -3.38
C HIS A 8 4.32 -17.06 -3.86
N ALA A 9 3.38 -17.94 -4.24
CA ALA A 9 3.72 -19.30 -4.67
C ALA A 9 4.63 -19.32 -5.91
N ILE A 10 4.39 -18.41 -6.86
CA ILE A 10 5.22 -18.25 -8.06
C ILE A 10 6.62 -17.72 -7.70
N ALA A 11 6.71 -16.74 -6.81
CA ALA A 11 7.98 -16.16 -6.38
C ALA A 11 8.79 -17.09 -5.46
N ALA A 12 8.12 -17.89 -4.63
CA ALA A 12 8.72 -18.85 -3.72
C ALA A 12 9.52 -19.92 -4.47
N ALA A 13 9.04 -20.35 -5.65
CA ALA A 13 9.78 -21.26 -6.53
C ALA A 13 11.15 -20.70 -6.98
N ARG A 14 11.37 -19.39 -6.88
CA ARG A 14 12.62 -18.69 -7.22
C ARG A 14 13.43 -18.24 -6.00
N GLY A 15 12.95 -18.52 -4.78
CA GLY A 15 13.55 -18.03 -3.54
C GLY A 15 13.13 -16.60 -3.14
N ASP A 16 12.37 -15.90 -3.98
CA ASP A 16 11.86 -14.54 -3.73
C ASP A 16 10.46 -14.55 -3.06
N GLY A 17 10.11 -15.67 -2.43
CA GLY A 17 8.85 -15.80 -1.71
C GLY A 17 8.78 -14.88 -0.49
N LEU A 18 7.57 -14.53 -0.09
CA LEU A 18 7.31 -13.89 1.20
C LEU A 18 7.99 -14.65 2.35
N LYS A 19 8.48 -13.90 3.33
CA LYS A 19 8.96 -14.47 4.60
C LYS A 19 7.87 -15.32 5.28
N PRO A 20 8.22 -16.45 5.91
CA PRO A 20 7.26 -17.33 6.56
C PRO A 20 6.39 -16.61 7.61
N GLU A 21 7.00 -15.69 8.37
CA GLU A 21 6.32 -14.89 9.38
C GLU A 21 5.21 -14.02 8.77
N LEU A 22 5.49 -13.38 7.63
CA LEU A 22 4.52 -12.53 6.93
C LEU A 22 3.42 -13.36 6.28
N LEU A 23 3.77 -14.54 5.75
CA LEU A 23 2.81 -15.48 5.19
C LEU A 23 1.79 -15.92 6.26
N ALA A 24 2.26 -16.34 7.43
CA ALA A 24 1.39 -16.74 8.54
C ALA A 24 0.46 -15.60 9.00
N LEU A 25 0.95 -14.35 9.03
CA LEU A 25 0.12 -13.19 9.36
C LEU A 25 -0.98 -12.95 8.33
N LEU A 26 -0.66 -13.08 7.03
CA LEU A 26 -1.63 -12.89 5.97
C LEU A 26 -2.67 -14.02 5.92
N GLU A 27 -2.28 -15.26 6.17
CA GLU A 27 -3.21 -16.39 6.31
C GLU A 27 -4.16 -16.18 7.50
N ARG A 28 -3.61 -15.80 8.66
CA ARG A 28 -4.43 -15.46 9.83
C ARG A 28 -5.39 -14.32 9.53
N ARG A 29 -4.92 -13.27 8.87
CA ARG A 29 -5.77 -12.13 8.48
C ARG A 29 -6.85 -12.54 7.47
N HIS A 30 -6.55 -13.47 6.57
CA HIS A 30 -7.53 -14.02 5.65
C HIS A 30 -8.61 -14.81 6.40
N GLY A 31 -8.24 -15.67 7.35
CA GLY A 31 -9.21 -16.38 8.20
C GLY A 31 -10.11 -15.43 9.00
N ILE A 32 -9.54 -14.35 9.55
CA ILE A 32 -10.29 -13.32 10.27
C ILE A 32 -11.28 -12.61 9.34
N ALA A 33 -10.85 -12.24 8.12
CA ALA A 33 -11.70 -11.57 7.15
C ALA A 33 -12.87 -12.45 6.64
N LEU A 34 -12.73 -13.78 6.72
CA LEU A 34 -13.79 -14.74 6.39
C LEU A 34 -14.74 -15.01 7.56
N SER A 35 -14.43 -14.55 8.78
CA SER A 35 -15.27 -14.78 9.94
C SER A 35 -16.52 -13.87 9.90
N SER A 36 -17.67 -14.44 10.24
CA SER A 36 -18.96 -13.73 10.26
C SER A 36 -19.03 -12.60 11.29
N ASN A 37 -18.11 -12.60 12.25
CA ASN A 37 -18.07 -11.65 13.36
C ASN A 37 -17.22 -10.41 13.06
N VAL A 38 -16.61 -10.33 11.88
CA VAL A 38 -15.73 -9.22 11.49
C VAL A 38 -16.38 -8.45 10.36
N VAL A 39 -16.90 -7.26 10.69
CA VAL A 39 -17.46 -6.33 9.71
C VAL A 39 -16.36 -5.38 9.26
N ALA A 40 -16.13 -5.29 7.95
CA ALA A 40 -15.26 -4.28 7.38
C ALA A 40 -15.90 -2.90 7.58
N LEU A 41 -15.21 -2.02 8.30
CA LEU A 41 -15.65 -0.64 8.44
C LEU A 41 -15.46 0.08 7.10
N PRO A 42 -16.47 0.82 6.63
CA PRO A 42 -16.36 1.56 5.39
C PRO A 42 -15.29 2.66 5.56
N LEU A 43 -14.41 2.77 4.55
CA LEU A 43 -13.22 3.64 4.55
C LEU A 43 -13.55 5.15 4.58
N GLU A 44 -14.83 5.48 4.55
CA GLU A 44 -15.41 6.82 4.56
C GLU A 44 -15.43 7.46 5.96
N HIS A 45 -14.87 6.79 6.98
CA HIS A 45 -14.58 7.43 8.24
C HIS A 45 -13.47 8.47 8.07
N GLN A 46 -13.93 9.73 8.05
CA GLN A 46 -13.16 10.94 8.33
C GLN A 46 -12.05 10.63 9.33
N CYS A 47 -10.81 10.91 8.93
CA CYS A 47 -9.68 10.90 9.85
C CYS A 47 -10.11 11.57 11.16
N ALA A 48 -9.95 10.87 12.29
CA ALA A 48 -10.19 11.46 13.60
C ALA A 48 -9.11 12.53 13.84
N GLY A 49 -9.40 13.76 13.43
CA GLY A 49 -8.51 14.90 13.54
C GLY A 49 -8.33 15.62 12.21
N PRO A 50 -7.90 16.90 12.26
CA PRO A 50 -7.56 17.63 11.05
C PRO A 50 -6.51 16.82 10.29
N GLY A 51 -6.85 16.37 9.08
CA GLY A 51 -5.85 15.86 8.14
C GLY A 51 -4.74 16.91 8.01
N PRO A 52 -3.47 16.51 7.82
CA PRO A 52 -2.38 17.47 7.75
C PRO A 52 -2.74 18.51 6.69
N SER A 53 -3.11 19.71 7.14
CA SER A 53 -3.39 20.82 6.25
C SER A 53 -2.16 20.95 5.39
N GLY A 54 -2.31 20.81 4.08
CA GLY A 54 -1.27 21.02 3.08
C GLY A 54 -0.85 22.49 3.01
N ALA A 55 -0.63 23.13 4.16
CA ALA A 55 0.14 24.34 4.27
C ALA A 55 1.53 23.97 3.75
N GLY A 56 1.79 24.35 2.49
CA GLY A 56 3.07 24.15 1.85
C GLY A 56 4.15 24.57 2.83
N MET A 57 4.96 23.61 3.26
CA MET A 57 6.14 23.87 4.07
C MET A 57 7.08 24.70 3.19
N THR A 58 6.97 26.02 3.26
CA THR A 58 7.79 26.95 2.50
C THR A 58 9.24 26.98 2.99
N ALA A 59 9.51 26.43 4.17
CA ALA A 59 10.87 26.14 4.62
C ALA A 59 10.89 24.84 5.45
N LEU A 60 11.69 23.87 5.02
CA LEU A 60 12.00 22.68 5.80
C LEU A 60 13.04 23.06 6.88
N PRO A 61 12.92 22.56 8.12
CA PRO A 61 13.94 22.75 9.15
C PRO A 61 15.33 22.30 8.67
N ALA A 62 16.39 22.90 9.21
CA ALA A 62 17.76 22.52 8.90
C ALA A 62 17.97 21.01 9.13
N GLY A 63 18.43 20.30 8.10
CA GLY A 63 18.66 18.85 8.13
C GLY A 63 17.51 17.99 7.58
N VAL A 64 16.40 18.57 7.12
CA VAL A 64 15.28 17.82 6.53
C VAL A 64 15.26 17.95 5.00
N LEU A 65 15.40 16.83 4.30
CA LEU A 65 15.29 16.75 2.84
C LEU A 65 13.85 16.37 2.46
N ALA A 66 13.19 17.20 1.64
CA ALA A 66 11.93 16.80 1.01
C ALA A 66 12.23 15.96 -0.25
N PHE A 67 11.59 14.80 -0.34
CA PHE A 67 11.58 14.04 -1.57
C PHE A 67 10.56 14.66 -2.53
N PRO A 68 10.92 14.89 -3.81
CA PRO A 68 9.95 15.38 -4.77
C PRO A 68 8.80 14.38 -4.87
N ALA A 69 7.57 14.88 -4.81
CA ALA A 69 6.41 14.07 -5.14
C ALA A 69 6.63 13.48 -6.54
N ARG A 70 6.23 12.22 -6.75
CA ARG A 70 6.23 11.60 -8.08
C ARG A 70 5.26 12.38 -8.97
N THR A 71 5.72 13.44 -9.61
CA THR A 71 5.06 13.98 -10.79
C THR A 71 5.10 12.86 -11.82
N ASN A 72 3.93 12.47 -12.30
CA ASN A 72 3.68 11.43 -13.28
C ASN A 72 4.88 11.21 -14.20
N PHE A 73 5.64 10.13 -13.96
CA PHE A 73 6.62 9.66 -14.92
C PHE A 73 5.90 9.51 -16.27
N ASP A 74 6.43 10.19 -17.27
CA ASP A 74 6.09 10.17 -18.69
C ASP A 74 4.91 9.27 -19.06
N LYS A 75 3.75 9.89 -19.34
CA LYS A 75 2.79 9.26 -20.23
C LYS A 75 3.50 9.12 -21.59
N PRO A 76 3.76 7.91 -22.12
CA PRO A 76 4.30 7.80 -23.46
C PRO A 76 3.29 8.43 -24.43
N ALA A 77 3.76 9.34 -25.27
CA ALA A 77 2.97 9.98 -26.29
C ALA A 77 2.29 8.90 -27.15
N LYS A 78 0.95 8.94 -27.25
CA LYS A 78 0.20 8.09 -28.18
C LYS A 78 0.63 8.44 -29.60
N ARG A 79 1.52 7.65 -30.19
CA ARG A 79 1.72 7.62 -31.64
C ARG A 79 0.45 7.06 -32.28
N LYS A 80 -0.29 7.90 -32.99
CA LYS A 80 -1.30 7.46 -33.95
C LYS A 80 -0.54 6.86 -35.14
N ILE A 81 -0.85 5.61 -35.48
CA ILE A 81 -0.63 5.03 -36.80
C ILE A 81 -1.96 5.15 -37.53
#